data_AF-A1DU29-F1
#
_entry.id   AF-A1DU29-F1
#
_cell.length_a   1.000
_cell.length_b   1.000
_cell.length_c   1.000
_cell.angle_alpha   90.00
_cell.angle_beta   90.00
_cell.angle_gamma   90.00
#
_symmetry.space_group_name_H-M   'P 1'
#
loop_
_entity.id
_entity.type
_entity.pdbx_description
1 polymer ?
#
loop_
_entity_poly.entity_id
_entity_poly.type
_entity_poly.pdbx_seq_one_letter_code
_entity_poly.pdbx_strand_id
1 'polypeptide(L)'
;RHNKIVKFLNRLLGVKVHLQNAIFKFYMDTLVHVINQAKRTGRYDHGIRDLGGGGEEVKILESIWFVYTHATGRSKIVLYKVEVERGMTWQTAYSRYEIMSDNHEGFYILKEPRQGSRYGPILATRSSTRKQSADASFVIIRPSTGYQSKTVPLADLKRRYRQVHADEARDHWEKHYEHSQENCIHVYWTGRCRKKLITGDCTLGKRRCNYWMLTGSIMAVWPKLESIAQSHPAESVASK
;
A
#
# COMPACT_ATOMS: atom_id res chain seq x y z
N ARG A 1 10.36 29.53 7.72
CA ARG A 1 9.62 29.48 9.02
C ARG A 1 10.35 28.70 10.13
N HIS A 2 11.40 27.92 9.83
CA HIS A 2 12.19 27.09 10.78
C HIS A 2 12.77 27.83 12.01
N ASN A 3 13.05 29.13 11.89
CA ASN A 3 13.63 29.95 12.94
C ASN A 3 12.69 30.19 14.15
N LYS A 4 11.38 29.92 14.02
CA LYS A 4 10.41 30.11 15.12
C LYS A 4 10.37 28.91 16.08
N ILE A 5 10.54 27.69 15.58
CA ILE A 5 10.51 26.47 16.40
C ILE A 5 11.78 26.39 17.26
N VAL A 6 12.96 26.61 16.68
CA VAL A 6 14.22 26.60 17.43
C VAL A 6 14.22 27.70 18.51
N LYS A 7 13.75 28.91 18.19
CA LYS A 7 13.59 29.99 19.18
C LYS A 7 12.55 29.66 20.26
N PHE A 8 11.46 28.99 19.92
CA PHE A 8 10.45 28.55 20.88
C PHE A 8 11.02 27.49 21.83
N LEU A 9 11.67 26.45 21.31
CA LEU A 9 12.32 25.41 22.13
C LEU A 9 13.39 26.00 23.04
N ASN A 10 14.23 26.90 22.53
CA ASN A 10 15.25 27.57 23.34
C ASN A 10 14.66 28.47 24.44
N ARG A 11 13.49 29.07 24.21
CA ARG A 11 12.76 29.82 25.25
C ARG A 11 12.07 28.91 26.25
N LEU A 12 11.58 27.75 25.79
CA LEU A 12 10.91 26.75 26.63
C LEU A 12 11.87 26.19 27.69
N LEU A 13 13.16 26.02 27.36
CA LEU A 13 14.21 25.59 28.30
C LEU A 13 14.39 26.54 29.50
N GLY A 14 14.05 27.82 29.35
CA GLY A 14 14.11 28.81 30.43
C GLY A 14 12.87 28.88 31.33
N VAL A 15 11.81 28.12 31.02
CA VAL A 15 10.55 28.11 31.79
C VAL A 15 10.67 27.17 33.00
N LYS A 16 9.94 27.42 34.09
CA LYS A 16 9.94 26.49 35.25
C LYS A 16 9.42 25.10 34.85
N VAL A 17 9.99 24.04 35.42
CA VAL A 17 9.71 22.63 35.04
C VAL A 17 8.23 22.27 35.04
N HIS A 18 7.45 22.70 36.05
CA HIS A 18 6.02 22.40 36.11
C HIS A 18 5.23 23.03 34.95
N LEU A 19 5.61 24.25 34.53
CA LEU A 19 5.02 24.96 33.39
C LEU A 19 5.47 24.33 32.07
N GLN A 20 6.74 23.91 31.95
CA GLN A 20 7.20 23.14 30.79
C GLN A 20 6.36 21.86 30.63
N ASN A 21 6.19 21.09 31.69
CA ASN A 21 5.41 19.85 31.69
C ASN A 21 3.92 20.10 31.35
N ALA A 22 3.34 21.20 31.85
CA ALA A 22 1.97 21.58 31.50
C ALA A 22 1.83 21.94 30.02
N ILE A 23 2.78 22.69 29.46
CA ILE A 23 2.82 23.04 28.04
C ILE A 23 3.00 21.78 27.18
N PHE A 24 3.96 20.91 27.54
CA PHE A 24 4.18 19.64 26.84
C PHE A 24 2.92 18.76 26.89
N LYS A 25 2.27 18.66 28.05
CA LYS A 25 1.03 17.91 28.21
C LYS A 25 -0.07 18.46 27.31
N PHE A 26 -0.29 19.78 27.30
CA PHE A 26 -1.25 20.43 26.40
C PHE A 26 -0.97 20.13 24.92
N TYR A 27 0.30 20.19 24.49
CA TYR A 27 0.68 19.85 23.12
C TYR A 27 0.44 18.36 22.81
N MET A 28 0.79 17.46 23.71
CA MET A 28 0.57 16.01 23.53
C MET A 28 -0.92 15.69 23.46
N ASP A 29 -1.73 16.26 24.36
CA ASP A 29 -3.18 16.08 24.37
C ASP A 29 -3.82 16.62 23.08
N THR A 30 -3.36 17.77 22.59
CA THR A 30 -3.79 18.34 21.31
C THR A 30 -3.39 17.44 20.13
N LEU A 31 -2.15 16.93 20.12
CA LEU A 31 -1.66 16.02 19.09
C LEU A 31 -2.50 14.74 19.06
N VAL A 32 -2.77 14.15 20.22
CA VAL A 32 -3.63 12.96 20.36
C VAL A 32 -5.04 13.26 19.86
N HIS A 33 -5.60 14.43 20.19
CA HIS A 33 -6.92 14.84 19.71
C HIS A 33 -6.95 14.95 18.18
N VAL A 34 -5.97 15.62 17.56
CA VAL A 34 -5.85 15.75 16.10
C VAL A 34 -5.67 14.38 15.43
N ILE A 35 -4.85 13.50 16.00
CA ILE A 35 -4.69 12.12 15.52
C ILE A 35 -6.02 11.38 15.58
N ASN A 36 -6.75 11.45 16.69
CA ASN A 36 -8.03 10.78 16.86
C ASN A 36 -9.09 11.33 15.91
N GLN A 37 -9.10 12.64 15.67
CA GLN A 37 -9.96 13.26 14.67
C GLN A 37 -9.61 12.80 13.25
N ALA A 38 -8.32 12.74 12.91
CA ALA A 38 -7.85 12.20 11.64
C ALA A 38 -8.24 10.71 11.48
N LYS A 39 -8.15 9.91 12.55
CA LYS A 39 -8.57 8.49 12.57
C LYS A 39 -10.08 8.36 12.32
N ARG A 40 -10.90 9.15 13.03
CA ARG A 40 -12.37 9.17 12.85
C ARG A 40 -12.78 9.62 11.45
N THR A 41 -12.06 10.56 10.86
CA THR A 41 -12.31 11.05 9.50
C THR A 41 -11.68 10.17 8.41
N GLY A 42 -11.00 9.08 8.77
CA GLY A 42 -10.33 8.17 7.84
C GLY A 42 -9.15 8.80 7.10
N ARG A 43 -8.66 9.96 7.55
CA ARG A 43 -7.52 10.69 6.96
C ARG A 43 -6.20 10.41 7.68
N TYR A 44 -6.22 9.57 8.69
CA TYR A 44 -5.02 9.19 9.42
C TYR A 44 -4.28 8.09 8.67
N ASP A 45 -3.19 8.47 8.00
CA ASP A 45 -2.20 7.55 7.47
C ASP A 45 -1.07 7.42 8.51
N HIS A 46 -0.80 6.19 8.97
CA HIS A 46 0.33 5.92 9.86
C HIS A 46 1.69 6.21 9.18
N GLY A 47 1.72 6.41 7.86
CA GLY A 47 2.89 6.86 7.11
C GLY A 47 4.00 5.82 6.99
N ILE A 48 3.79 4.63 7.52
CA ILE A 48 4.73 3.50 7.45
C ILE A 48 4.25 2.59 6.34
N ARG A 49 5.12 2.37 5.35
CA ARG A 49 4.88 1.48 4.24
C ARG A 49 5.98 0.44 4.17
N ASP A 50 5.65 -0.79 4.51
CA ASP A 50 6.56 -1.91 4.36
C ASP A 50 6.70 -2.28 2.88
N LEU A 51 7.95 -2.37 2.41
CA LEU A 51 8.28 -2.89 1.09
C LEU A 51 8.83 -4.31 1.29
N GLY A 52 8.23 -5.30 0.63
CA GLY A 52 8.70 -6.70 0.70
C GLY A 52 8.08 -7.57 1.80
N GLY A 53 7.37 -7.00 2.79
CA GLY A 53 6.81 -7.78 3.92
C GLY A 53 5.76 -8.83 3.55
N GLY A 54 5.13 -8.73 2.37
CA GLY A 54 4.06 -9.63 1.89
C GLY A 54 4.50 -10.69 0.89
N GLY A 55 5.80 -10.96 0.74
CA GLY A 55 6.34 -11.78 -0.35
C GLY A 55 6.45 -11.02 -1.68
N GLU A 56 6.56 -9.69 -1.60
CA GLU A 56 6.77 -8.82 -2.75
C GLU A 56 8.26 -8.83 -3.11
N GLU A 57 8.59 -8.90 -4.40
CA GLU A 57 9.98 -8.79 -4.86
C GLU A 57 10.37 -7.31 -4.93
N VAL A 58 11.49 -6.95 -4.31
CA VAL A 58 11.95 -5.56 -4.23
C VAL A 58 13.29 -5.42 -4.93
N LYS A 59 13.36 -4.54 -5.93
CA LYS A 59 14.57 -4.26 -6.71
C LYS A 59 14.93 -2.79 -6.63
N ILE A 60 16.19 -2.48 -6.38
CA ILE A 60 16.70 -1.11 -6.49
C ILE A 60 17.07 -0.90 -7.96
N LEU A 61 16.36 -0.01 -8.65
CA LEU A 61 16.61 0.32 -10.05
C LEU A 61 17.76 1.32 -10.19
N GLU A 62 17.71 2.38 -9.38
CA GLU A 62 18.64 3.51 -9.48
C GLU A 62 18.97 4.03 -8.08
N SER A 63 20.16 4.60 -7.93
CA SER A 63 20.56 5.33 -6.72
C SER A 63 21.31 6.60 -7.09
N ILE A 64 20.85 7.72 -6.55
CA ILE A 64 21.45 9.05 -6.76
C ILE A 64 21.86 9.57 -5.39
N TRP A 65 23.12 9.89 -5.20
CA TRP A 65 23.59 10.44 -3.93
C TRP A 65 24.04 11.89 -4.08
N PHE A 66 23.82 12.66 -3.02
CA PHE A 66 24.22 14.05 -2.94
C PHE A 66 24.75 14.36 -1.54
N VAL A 67 25.64 15.34 -1.47
CA VAL A 67 26.21 15.82 -0.20
C VAL A 67 25.58 17.16 0.12
N TYR A 68 24.96 17.26 1.29
CA TYR A 68 24.34 18.47 1.78
C TYR A 68 25.14 19.05 2.95
N THR A 69 25.62 20.28 2.76
CA THR A 69 26.29 21.08 3.78
C THR A 69 25.25 21.79 4.63
N HIS A 70 25.27 21.58 5.94
CA HIS A 70 24.41 22.24 6.92
C HIS A 70 25.24 22.72 8.11
N ALA A 71 24.63 23.49 9.01
CA ALA A 71 25.34 24.17 10.10
C ALA A 71 26.17 23.24 11.00
N THR A 72 25.78 21.96 11.13
CA THR A 72 26.46 20.96 11.98
C THR A 72 27.36 19.99 11.20
N GLY A 73 27.55 20.18 9.89
CA GLY A 73 28.50 19.39 9.10
C GLY A 73 28.06 19.08 7.67
N ARG A 74 28.66 18.03 7.08
CA ARG A 74 28.28 17.49 5.77
C ARG A 74 27.52 16.19 5.95
N SER A 75 26.33 16.09 5.37
CA SER A 75 25.56 14.85 5.37
C SER A 75 25.41 14.31 3.96
N LYS A 76 25.65 13.02 3.78
CA LYS A 76 25.29 12.30 2.56
C LYS A 76 23.82 11.93 2.60
N ILE A 77 23.12 12.15 1.50
CA ILE A 77 21.73 11.79 1.32
C ILE A 77 21.65 11.00 0.01
N VAL A 78 20.86 9.93 0.02
CA VAL A 78 20.73 9.03 -1.11
C VAL A 78 19.25 8.93 -1.47
N LEU A 79 18.95 9.11 -2.75
CA LEU A 79 17.64 8.88 -3.32
C LEU A 79 17.68 7.58 -4.11
N TYR A 80 16.92 6.59 -3.66
CA TYR A 80 16.75 5.32 -4.34
C TYR A 80 15.46 5.32 -5.14
N LYS A 81 15.51 4.76 -6.35
CA LYS A 81 14.34 4.33 -7.11
C LYS A 81 14.18 2.84 -6.88
N VAL A 82 13.12 2.45 -6.19
CA VAL A 82 12.84 1.08 -5.78
C VAL A 82 11.62 0.59 -6.54
N GLU A 83 11.79 -0.48 -7.30
CA GLU A 83 10.70 -1.21 -7.92
C GLU A 83 10.23 -2.31 -6.98
N VAL A 84 8.92 -2.39 -6.77
CA VAL A 84 8.29 -3.46 -6.03
C VAL A 84 7.34 -4.17 -6.96
N GLU A 85 7.60 -5.46 -7.16
CA GLU A 85 6.81 -6.37 -7.94
C GLU A 85 5.99 -7.26 -7.00
N ARG A 86 4.68 -7.10 -7.08
CA ARG A 86 3.69 -7.85 -6.31
C ARG A 86 3.10 -8.96 -7.19
N GLY A 87 2.05 -9.61 -6.72
CA GLY A 87 1.33 -10.59 -7.54
C GLY A 87 1.80 -12.02 -7.36
N MET A 88 1.23 -12.92 -8.14
CA MET A 88 1.58 -14.33 -8.12
C MET A 88 1.41 -14.91 -9.54
N THR A 89 2.46 -15.57 -10.03
CA THR A 89 2.44 -16.24 -11.33
C THR A 89 1.45 -17.40 -11.32
N TRP A 90 1.01 -17.84 -12.51
CA TRP A 90 0.14 -19.00 -12.63
C TRP A 90 0.76 -20.25 -12.00
N GLN A 91 2.05 -20.49 -12.25
CA GLN A 91 2.78 -21.65 -11.75
C GLN A 91 2.75 -21.70 -10.23
N THR A 92 3.07 -20.59 -9.55
CA THR A 92 3.05 -20.53 -8.08
C THR A 92 1.63 -20.67 -7.53
N ALA A 93 0.63 -20.10 -8.20
CA ALA A 93 -0.77 -20.25 -7.80
C ALA A 93 -1.27 -21.70 -7.96
N TYR A 94 -0.88 -22.36 -9.05
CA TYR A 94 -1.24 -23.74 -9.34
C TYR A 94 -0.58 -24.73 -8.38
N SER A 95 0.72 -24.59 -8.09
CA SER A 95 1.39 -25.43 -7.08
C SER A 95 0.76 -25.29 -5.69
N ARG A 96 0.21 -24.11 -5.35
CA ARG A 96 -0.57 -23.95 -4.11
C ARG A 96 -1.90 -24.68 -4.20
N TYR A 97 -2.59 -24.58 -5.32
CA TYR A 97 -3.86 -25.27 -5.55
C TYR A 97 -3.72 -26.80 -5.43
N GLU A 98 -2.62 -27.38 -5.91
CA GLU A 98 -2.37 -28.83 -5.81
C GLU A 98 -2.25 -29.35 -4.36
N ILE A 99 -1.85 -28.50 -3.43
CA ILE A 99 -1.67 -28.85 -2.01
C ILE A 99 -2.97 -28.59 -1.21
N MET A 100 -3.97 -27.96 -1.81
CA MET A 100 -5.25 -27.66 -1.15
C MET A 100 -6.09 -28.93 -1.00
N SER A 101 -6.85 -29.01 0.09
CA SER A 101 -7.65 -30.20 0.43
C SER A 101 -9.09 -29.88 0.85
N ASP A 102 -9.44 -28.60 1.06
CA ASP A 102 -10.81 -28.21 1.36
C ASP A 102 -11.62 -28.01 0.06
N ASN A 103 -12.86 -28.50 0.05
CA ASN A 103 -13.75 -28.44 -1.12
C ASN A 103 -14.08 -26.99 -1.57
N HIS A 104 -13.96 -26.02 -0.67
CA HIS A 104 -14.20 -24.60 -0.96
C HIS A 104 -12.91 -23.84 -1.29
N GLU A 105 -11.75 -24.49 -1.21
CA GLU A 105 -10.50 -23.94 -1.71
C GLU A 105 -10.41 -24.13 -3.23
N GLY A 106 -9.70 -23.21 -3.88
CA GLY A 106 -9.42 -23.31 -5.30
C GLY A 106 -9.66 -22.02 -6.08
N PHE A 107 -9.76 -22.18 -7.39
CA PHE A 107 -9.89 -21.06 -8.31
C PHE A 107 -11.33 -20.59 -8.43
N TYR A 108 -11.49 -19.28 -8.48
CA TYR A 108 -12.78 -18.62 -8.58
C TYR A 108 -12.70 -17.49 -9.62
N ILE A 109 -13.77 -17.32 -10.38
CA ILE A 109 -13.96 -16.18 -11.28
C ILE A 109 -15.19 -15.38 -10.85
N LEU A 110 -15.17 -14.09 -11.14
CA LEU A 110 -16.31 -13.21 -10.87
C LEU A 110 -17.54 -13.68 -11.67
N LYS A 111 -18.71 -13.83 -11.03
CA LYS A 111 -19.94 -14.32 -11.69
C LYS A 111 -20.41 -13.39 -12.80
N GLU A 112 -20.35 -12.10 -12.53
CA GLU A 112 -20.73 -11.06 -13.48
C GLU A 112 -19.46 -10.50 -14.11
N PRO A 113 -19.16 -10.81 -15.38
CA PRO A 113 -18.09 -10.14 -16.08
C PRO A 113 -18.40 -8.64 -16.13
N ARG A 114 -17.41 -7.82 -15.82
CA ARG A 114 -17.52 -6.38 -16.08
C ARG A 114 -17.34 -6.14 -17.58
N GLN A 115 -17.63 -4.91 -18.01
CA GLN A 115 -17.54 -4.49 -19.40
C GLN A 115 -16.27 -5.03 -20.09
N GLY A 116 -16.45 -5.67 -21.26
CA GLY A 116 -15.36 -6.21 -22.08
C GLY A 116 -14.94 -7.66 -21.79
N SER A 117 -15.80 -8.49 -21.19
CA SER A 117 -15.56 -9.95 -20.98
C SER A 117 -14.31 -10.29 -20.15
N ARG A 118 -13.84 -9.34 -19.34
CA ARG A 118 -12.70 -9.56 -18.44
C ARG A 118 -13.24 -10.14 -17.14
N TYR A 119 -12.77 -11.34 -16.81
CA TYR A 119 -13.08 -12.00 -15.55
C TYR A 119 -12.01 -11.64 -14.53
N GLY A 120 -12.40 -11.58 -13.26
CA GLY A 120 -11.49 -11.36 -12.14
C GLY A 120 -11.13 -12.67 -11.49
N PRO A 121 -10.06 -13.35 -11.94
CA PRO A 121 -9.65 -14.61 -11.35
C PRO A 121 -9.04 -14.36 -9.97
N ILE A 122 -9.39 -15.24 -9.04
CA ILE A 122 -8.82 -15.27 -7.69
C ILE A 122 -8.58 -16.72 -7.27
N LEU A 123 -7.62 -16.92 -6.39
CA LEU A 123 -7.39 -18.18 -5.70
C LEU A 123 -7.80 -17.99 -4.24
N ALA A 124 -8.72 -18.81 -3.74
CA ALA A 124 -9.18 -18.75 -2.37
C ALA A 124 -8.56 -19.89 -1.56
N THR A 125 -7.92 -19.54 -0.45
CA THR A 125 -7.31 -20.49 0.49
C THR A 125 -7.93 -20.31 1.87
N ARG A 126 -8.19 -21.37 2.61
CA ARG A 126 -8.81 -21.30 3.92
C ARG A 126 -7.84 -20.68 4.93
N SER A 127 -8.33 -19.71 5.71
CA SER A 127 -7.54 -19.05 6.77
C SER A 127 -7.61 -19.76 8.11
N SER A 128 -8.63 -20.58 8.34
CA SER A 128 -8.97 -21.18 9.63
C SER A 128 -8.62 -22.67 9.67
N THR A 129 -7.84 -23.07 10.67
CA THR A 129 -7.49 -24.46 10.98
C THR A 129 -8.65 -25.28 11.57
N ARG A 130 -9.79 -24.66 11.94
CA ARG A 130 -10.96 -25.40 12.41
C ARG A 130 -11.69 -26.00 11.22
N LYS A 131 -11.67 -27.33 11.10
CA LYS A 131 -12.19 -28.12 9.95
C LYS A 131 -13.71 -28.00 9.69
N GLN A 132 -14.51 -27.52 10.63
CA GLN A 132 -15.97 -27.54 10.51
C GLN A 132 -16.61 -26.33 11.21
N SER A 133 -16.86 -25.26 10.47
CA SER A 133 -17.85 -24.23 10.87
C SER A 133 -18.39 -23.54 9.63
N ALA A 134 -19.68 -23.18 9.66
CA ALA A 134 -20.34 -22.37 8.64
C ALA A 134 -19.69 -20.98 8.45
N ASP A 135 -18.88 -20.55 9.41
CA ASP A 135 -18.12 -19.29 9.44
C ASP A 135 -16.68 -19.43 8.91
N ALA A 136 -16.47 -20.30 7.91
CA ALA A 136 -15.17 -20.45 7.28
C ALA A 136 -14.75 -19.14 6.57
N SER A 137 -13.55 -18.67 6.92
CA SER A 137 -12.95 -17.46 6.35
C SER A 137 -11.81 -17.82 5.42
N PHE A 138 -11.76 -17.16 4.27
CA PHE A 138 -10.82 -17.43 3.18
C PHE A 138 -9.91 -16.23 2.95
N VAL A 139 -8.63 -16.51 2.73
CA VAL A 139 -7.67 -15.56 2.20
C VAL A 139 -7.74 -15.58 0.69
N ILE A 140 -7.79 -14.39 0.09
CA ILE A 140 -7.83 -14.24 -1.37
C ILE A 140 -6.42 -13.91 -1.89
N ILE A 141 -5.98 -14.68 -2.86
CA ILE A 141 -4.78 -14.41 -3.65
C ILE A 141 -5.22 -13.94 -5.04
N ARG A 142 -4.61 -12.85 -5.49
CA ARG A 142 -4.86 -12.27 -6.83
C ARG A 142 -3.59 -12.30 -7.69
N PRO A 143 -3.72 -12.39 -9.02
CA PRO A 143 -2.57 -12.30 -9.92
C PRO A 143 -1.81 -10.97 -9.79
N SER A 144 -2.53 -9.86 -9.56
CA SER A 144 -1.94 -8.51 -9.52
C SER A 144 -1.36 -8.09 -8.17
N THR A 145 -2.05 -8.41 -7.07
CA THR A 145 -1.64 -7.97 -5.71
C THR A 145 -1.04 -9.09 -4.86
N GLY A 146 -1.14 -10.34 -5.30
CA GLY A 146 -0.69 -11.49 -4.52
C GLY A 146 -1.62 -11.76 -3.33
N TYR A 147 -1.02 -12.20 -2.23
CA TYR A 147 -1.71 -12.56 -0.99
C TYR A 147 -2.37 -11.34 -0.33
N GLN A 148 -3.65 -11.43 0.01
CA GLN A 148 -4.33 -10.38 0.78
C GLN A 148 -4.52 -10.79 2.23
N SER A 149 -4.06 -9.94 3.16
CA SER A 149 -4.22 -10.16 4.60
C SER A 149 -5.67 -10.18 5.06
N LYS A 150 -6.57 -9.49 4.35
CA LYS A 150 -8.00 -9.46 4.68
C LYS A 150 -8.67 -10.78 4.30
N THR A 151 -9.25 -11.43 5.30
CA THR A 151 -10.07 -12.62 5.11
C THR A 151 -11.48 -12.25 4.64
N VAL A 152 -12.10 -13.15 3.89
CA VAL A 152 -13.45 -13.02 3.33
C VAL A 152 -14.28 -14.25 3.74
N PRO A 153 -15.49 -14.08 4.28
CA PRO A 153 -16.32 -15.21 4.66
C PRO A 153 -16.82 -15.96 3.43
N LEU A 154 -17.06 -17.27 3.57
CA LEU A 154 -17.51 -18.14 2.48
C LEU A 154 -18.77 -17.63 1.77
N ALA A 155 -19.73 -17.10 2.52
CA ALA A 155 -20.97 -16.54 1.96
C ALA A 155 -20.71 -15.40 0.97
N ASP A 156 -19.78 -14.50 1.31
CA ASP A 156 -19.40 -13.37 0.46
C ASP A 156 -18.59 -13.81 -0.77
N LEU A 157 -17.78 -14.86 -0.62
CA LEU A 157 -17.03 -15.48 -1.72
C LEU A 157 -18.00 -16.11 -2.72
N LYS A 158 -18.89 -17.00 -2.26
CA LYS A 158 -19.91 -17.66 -3.09
C LYS A 158 -20.93 -16.70 -3.68
N ARG A 159 -21.20 -15.55 -3.04
CA ARG A 159 -22.08 -14.52 -3.59
C ARG A 159 -21.47 -13.90 -4.85
N ARG A 160 -20.21 -13.48 -4.78
CA ARG A 160 -19.55 -12.69 -5.83
C ARG A 160 -18.86 -13.54 -6.90
N TYR A 161 -18.39 -14.73 -6.55
CA TYR A 161 -17.56 -15.56 -7.42
C TYR A 161 -18.17 -16.95 -7.62
N ARG A 162 -17.84 -17.55 -8.76
CA ARG A 162 -18.10 -18.95 -9.11
C ARG A 162 -16.78 -19.71 -9.06
N GLN A 163 -16.77 -20.86 -8.38
CA GLN A 163 -15.62 -21.76 -8.39
C GLN A 163 -15.49 -22.39 -9.77
N VAL A 164 -14.28 -22.48 -10.29
CA VAL A 164 -13.99 -23.01 -11.62
C VAL A 164 -12.80 -23.97 -11.58
N HIS A 165 -12.69 -24.79 -12.61
CA HIS A 165 -11.53 -25.66 -12.79
C HIS A 165 -10.27 -24.82 -13.08
N ALA A 166 -9.10 -25.37 -12.75
CA ALA A 166 -7.83 -24.69 -12.97
C ALA A 166 -7.63 -24.31 -14.45
N ASP A 167 -8.07 -25.16 -15.38
CA ASP A 167 -7.92 -24.90 -16.82
C ASP A 167 -8.69 -23.64 -17.28
N GLU A 168 -9.93 -23.44 -16.80
CA GLU A 168 -10.72 -22.23 -17.10
C GLU A 168 -10.11 -20.99 -16.43
N ALA A 169 -9.53 -21.15 -15.23
CA ALA A 169 -8.92 -20.05 -14.49
C ALA A 169 -7.61 -19.58 -15.11
N ARG A 170 -6.84 -20.46 -15.76
CA ARG A 170 -5.50 -20.19 -16.27
C ARG A 170 -5.45 -19.00 -17.21
N ASP A 171 -6.26 -19.04 -18.28
CA ASP A 171 -6.27 -18.01 -19.30
C ASP A 171 -6.61 -16.64 -18.71
N HIS A 172 -7.57 -16.60 -17.79
CA HIS A 172 -7.95 -15.37 -17.11
C HIS A 172 -6.84 -14.89 -16.16
N TRP A 173 -6.19 -15.81 -15.45
CA TRP A 173 -5.11 -15.51 -14.52
C TRP A 173 -3.91 -14.89 -15.24
N GLU A 174 -3.43 -15.53 -16.30
CA GLU A 174 -2.28 -15.09 -17.09
C GLU A 174 -2.58 -13.73 -17.76
N LYS A 175 -3.76 -13.56 -18.38
CA LYS A 175 -4.19 -12.28 -18.98
C LYS A 175 -4.24 -11.14 -17.95
N HIS A 176 -4.77 -11.40 -16.76
CA HIS A 176 -4.82 -10.39 -15.70
C HIS A 176 -3.43 -10.11 -15.13
N TYR A 177 -2.59 -11.14 -14.95
CA TYR A 177 -1.21 -11.02 -14.47
C TYR A 177 -0.37 -10.14 -15.39
N GLU A 178 -0.41 -10.40 -16.69
CA GLU A 178 0.30 -9.62 -17.71
C GLU A 178 -0.22 -8.18 -17.78
N HIS A 179 -1.54 -7.98 -17.86
CA HIS A 179 -2.12 -6.64 -17.90
C HIS A 179 -1.76 -5.82 -16.66
N SER A 180 -1.73 -6.45 -15.48
CA SER A 180 -1.45 -5.78 -14.21
C SER A 180 -0.02 -5.28 -14.07
N GLN A 181 0.92 -5.71 -14.92
CA GLN A 181 2.30 -5.25 -14.89
C GLN A 181 2.40 -3.73 -15.06
N GLU A 182 1.71 -3.17 -16.05
CA GLU A 182 1.82 -1.74 -16.39
C GLU A 182 0.52 -0.97 -16.21
N ASN A 183 -0.61 -1.66 -16.12
CA ASN A 183 -1.93 -1.06 -16.10
C ASN A 183 -2.61 -1.28 -14.76
N CYS A 184 -3.30 -0.25 -14.29
CA CYS A 184 -4.08 -0.34 -13.07
C CYS A 184 -5.34 -1.18 -13.28
N ILE A 185 -5.91 -1.64 -12.16
CA ILE A 185 -7.12 -2.45 -12.16
C ILE A 185 -8.33 -1.72 -12.77
N HIS A 186 -8.36 -0.38 -12.73
CA HIS A 186 -9.41 0.40 -13.39
C HIS A 186 -9.34 0.23 -14.91
N VAL A 187 -8.15 0.38 -15.51
CA VAL A 187 -7.98 0.13 -16.95
C VAL A 187 -8.29 -1.33 -17.27
N TYR A 188 -7.94 -2.26 -16.36
CA TYR A 188 -8.34 -3.67 -16.54
C TYR A 188 -9.86 -3.82 -16.61
N TRP A 189 -10.65 -3.19 -15.74
CA TRP A 189 -12.10 -3.41 -15.70
C TRP A 189 -12.94 -2.55 -16.65
N THR A 190 -12.54 -1.31 -16.88
CA THR A 190 -13.36 -0.31 -17.59
C THR A 190 -12.67 0.23 -18.83
N GLY A 191 -11.45 -0.21 -19.13
CA GLY A 191 -10.61 0.32 -20.21
C GLY A 191 -10.08 1.73 -19.97
N ARG A 192 -10.60 2.46 -18.97
CA ARG A 192 -10.26 3.86 -18.69
C ARG A 192 -10.10 4.10 -17.20
N CYS A 193 -9.05 4.82 -16.81
CA CYS A 193 -8.81 5.21 -15.42
C CYS A 193 -8.89 6.74 -15.28
N ARG A 194 -9.93 7.21 -14.59
CA ARG A 194 -10.11 8.64 -14.29
C ARG A 194 -8.91 9.23 -13.52
N LYS A 195 -8.34 8.46 -12.59
CA LYS A 195 -7.13 8.88 -11.86
C LYS A 195 -5.94 9.04 -12.82
N LYS A 196 -5.67 8.06 -13.69
CA LYS A 196 -4.58 8.16 -14.68
C LYS A 196 -4.79 9.35 -15.63
N LEU A 197 -6.03 9.69 -15.97
CA LEU A 197 -6.36 10.86 -16.81
C LEU A 197 -6.11 12.20 -16.09
N ILE A 198 -6.32 12.26 -14.77
CA ILE A 198 -6.15 13.49 -13.99
C ILE A 198 -4.69 13.65 -13.52
N THR A 199 -4.12 12.60 -12.92
CA THR A 199 -2.82 12.63 -12.24
C THR A 199 -1.67 12.06 -13.07
N GLY A 200 -1.93 11.60 -14.30
CA GLY A 200 -0.93 10.96 -15.17
C GLY A 200 -0.55 9.52 -14.77
N ASP A 201 -0.65 9.16 -13.49
CA ASP A 201 -0.36 7.81 -13.00
C ASP A 201 -1.40 7.29 -11.99
N CYS A 202 -1.59 5.97 -11.98
CA CYS A 202 -2.45 5.25 -11.06
C CYS A 202 -1.80 3.91 -10.69
N THR A 203 -1.39 3.75 -9.44
CA THR A 203 -0.73 2.52 -8.94
C THR A 203 -1.71 1.46 -8.40
N LEU A 204 -3.03 1.73 -8.44
CA LEU A 204 -4.02 0.87 -7.80
C LEU A 204 -4.17 -0.46 -8.55
N GLY A 205 -3.84 -1.56 -7.88
CA GLY A 205 -3.85 -2.90 -8.46
C GLY A 205 -2.82 -3.13 -9.58
N LYS A 206 -1.82 -2.25 -9.69
CA LYS A 206 -0.61 -2.51 -10.48
C LYS A 206 0.28 -3.49 -9.73
N ARG A 207 0.88 -4.39 -10.48
CA ARG A 207 1.81 -5.40 -10.00
C ARG A 207 3.19 -4.81 -9.78
N ARG A 208 3.69 -4.04 -10.74
CA ARG A 208 4.96 -3.32 -10.67
C ARG A 208 4.71 -1.87 -10.27
N CYS A 209 5.30 -1.47 -9.16
CA CYS A 209 5.18 -0.11 -8.63
C CYS A 209 6.57 0.45 -8.30
N ASN A 210 6.84 1.66 -8.77
CA ASN A 210 8.08 2.36 -8.50
C ASN A 210 7.89 3.34 -7.33
N TYR A 211 8.83 3.32 -6.39
CA TYR A 211 8.88 4.23 -5.26
C TYR A 211 10.20 4.98 -5.25
N TRP A 212 10.12 6.24 -4.85
CA TRP A 212 11.29 7.05 -4.55
C TRP A 212 11.49 7.03 -3.04
N MET A 213 12.65 6.55 -2.60
CA MET A 213 13.01 6.44 -1.19
C MET A 213 14.21 7.32 -0.90
N LEU A 214 14.00 8.34 -0.07
CA LEU A 214 15.06 9.24 0.38
C LEU A 214 15.64 8.75 1.71
N THR A 215 16.95 8.53 1.76
CA THR A 215 17.66 8.02 2.94
C THR A 215 18.86 8.88 3.32
N GLY A 216 19.35 8.71 4.55
CA GLY A 216 20.43 9.51 5.13
C GLY A 216 19.91 10.55 6.11
N SER A 217 20.59 11.69 6.23
CA SER A 217 20.17 12.76 7.14
C SER A 217 18.99 13.56 6.56
N ILE A 218 17.79 12.99 6.67
CA ILE A 218 16.53 13.60 6.18
C ILE A 218 16.31 14.97 6.84
N MET A 219 16.67 15.11 8.12
CA MET A 219 16.55 16.37 8.85
C MET A 219 17.38 17.50 8.23
N ALA A 220 18.53 17.19 7.62
CA ALA A 220 19.38 18.21 6.99
C ALA A 220 18.69 18.84 5.77
N VAL A 221 17.88 18.09 5.02
CA VAL A 221 17.15 18.57 3.83
C VAL A 221 15.66 18.85 4.09
N TRP A 222 15.20 18.68 5.32
CA TRP A 222 13.82 18.93 5.71
C TRP A 222 13.29 20.30 5.25
N PRO A 223 14.05 21.42 5.35
CA PRO A 223 13.55 22.72 4.89
C PRO A 223 13.20 22.74 3.39
N LYS A 224 13.96 22.00 2.58
CA LYS A 224 13.70 21.90 1.13
C LYS A 224 12.51 20.99 0.83
N LEU A 225 12.39 19.87 1.56
CA LEU A 225 11.22 19.00 1.48
C LEU A 225 9.94 19.72 1.88
N GLU A 226 9.98 20.51 2.96
CA GLU A 226 8.86 21.32 3.42
C GLU A 226 8.44 22.36 2.37
N SER A 227 9.42 23.04 1.74
CA SER A 227 9.14 24.00 0.67
C SER A 227 8.48 23.36 -0.54
N ILE A 228 8.95 22.17 -0.95
CA ILE A 228 8.37 21.43 -2.08
C ILE A 228 6.96 20.92 -1.73
N ALA A 229 6.76 20.43 -0.51
CA ALA A 229 5.45 19.99 -0.05
C ALA A 229 4.44 21.13 0.07
N GLN A 230 4.91 22.36 0.35
CA GLN A 230 4.07 23.57 0.37
C GLN A 230 3.73 24.07 -1.04
N SER A 231 4.65 23.95 -2.00
CA SER A 231 4.41 24.32 -3.41
C SER A 231 3.56 23.29 -4.16
N HIS A 232 3.62 22.02 -3.72
CA HIS A 232 2.80 20.93 -4.19
C HIS A 232 2.07 20.31 -3.00
N PRO A 233 1.03 20.97 -2.46
CA PRO A 233 0.22 20.37 -1.41
C PRO A 233 -0.27 19.03 -1.93
N ALA A 234 0.17 17.95 -1.29
CA ALA A 234 -0.11 16.61 -1.72
C ALA A 234 -1.61 16.47 -1.97
N GLU A 235 -1.99 16.29 -3.24
CA GLU A 235 -3.31 15.77 -3.57
C GLU A 235 -3.41 14.46 -2.82
N SER A 236 -4.22 14.48 -1.76
CA SER A 236 -4.43 13.36 -0.86
C SER A 236 -4.47 12.08 -1.68
N VAL A 237 -3.52 11.18 -1.43
CA VAL A 237 -3.60 9.79 -1.89
C VAL A 237 -4.74 9.17 -1.07
N ALA A 238 -5.96 9.53 -1.44
CA ALA A 238 -7.18 8.90 -1.00
C ALA A 238 -7.19 7.51 -1.66
N SER A 239 -6.46 6.59 -1.04
CA SER A 239 -6.66 5.17 -1.23
C SER A 239 -7.99 4.83 -0.55
N LYS A 240 -9.06 4.78 -1.35
CA LYS A 240 -10.27 4.02 -0.99
C LYS A 240 -10.02 2.54 -1.23
#